data_AF-A0AAW7YCP5-F1
#
_entry.id   AF-A0AAW7YCP5-F1
#
_cell.length_a   1.000
_cell.length_b   1.000
_cell.length_c   1.000
_cell.angle_alpha   90.00
_cell.angle_beta   90.00
_cell.angle_gamma   90.00
#
_symmetry.space_group_name_H-M   'P 1'
#
loop_
_entity.id
_entity.type
_entity.pdbx_description
1 polymer ?
#
loop_
_entity_poly.entity_id
_entity_poly.type
_entity_poly.pdbx_seq_one_letter_code
_entity_poly.pdbx_strand_id
1 'polypeptide(L)'
;MKKYYFLGVGTILFVGAFYFLVMVVIGKQSLSVDTSVWGAFGSYFGGISGPILSFLAFVILAKTLIIQQSMSSSQEEQQVRQRQFSELELCYKNLERLEVQFDEMINKRAGKLRGKTIRDVLDTVEDKIDKNDPNVKEAASSIIISLVFISYYVADIENRLKEYYPDDSEFSTLSFKQYWILKYRPLTKNCLLIIPDTTLTKQQRQCLLDGLAV
;
A
#
# COMPACT_ATOMS: atom_id res chain seq x y z
N MET A 1 -29.37 -12.13 -9.74
CA MET A 1 -29.28 -13.50 -10.32
C MET A 1 -30.64 -14.14 -10.55
N LYS A 2 -31.55 -14.26 -9.55
CA LYS A 2 -32.89 -14.88 -9.73
C LYS A 2 -33.71 -14.34 -10.92
N LYS A 3 -33.65 -13.04 -11.21
CA LYS A 3 -34.39 -12.39 -12.33
C LYS A 3 -34.02 -12.92 -13.73
N TYR A 4 -32.78 -13.36 -13.95
CA TYR A 4 -32.33 -13.83 -15.26
C TYR A 4 -32.72 -15.29 -15.54
N TYR A 5 -32.80 -16.12 -14.49
CA TYR A 5 -33.34 -17.49 -14.60
C TYR A 5 -34.82 -17.47 -15.00
N PHE A 6 -35.61 -16.56 -14.42
CA PHE A 6 -37.01 -16.37 -14.81
C PHE A 6 -37.15 -15.92 -16.26
N LEU A 7 -36.21 -15.10 -16.76
CA LEU A 7 -36.21 -14.67 -18.17
C LEU A 7 -35.97 -15.86 -19.12
N GLY A 8 -34.97 -16.70 -18.84
CA GLY A 8 -34.65 -17.86 -19.66
C GLY A 8 -35.76 -18.93 -19.66
N VAL A 9 -36.31 -19.25 -18.49
CA VAL A 9 -37.46 -20.18 -18.38
C VAL A 9 -38.70 -19.60 -19.08
N GLY A 10 -38.91 -18.28 -18.96
CA GLY A 10 -39.99 -17.58 -19.66
C GLY A 10 -39.89 -17.68 -21.18
N THR A 11 -38.70 -17.54 -21.74
CA THR A 11 -38.49 -17.69 -23.20
C THR A 11 -38.79 -19.11 -23.68
N ILE A 12 -38.35 -20.13 -22.94
CA ILE A 12 -38.59 -21.54 -23.30
C ILE A 12 -40.10 -21.85 -23.28
N LEU A 13 -40.80 -21.40 -22.23
CA LEU A 13 -42.25 -21.58 -22.10
C LEU A 13 -43.02 -20.81 -23.18
N PHE A 14 -42.58 -19.59 -23.51
CA PHE A 14 -43.22 -18.78 -24.54
C PHE A 14 -43.13 -19.44 -25.92
N VAL A 15 -41.97 -19.98 -26.29
CA VAL A 15 -41.81 -20.63 -27.59
C VAL A 15 -42.61 -21.94 -27.65
N GLY A 16 -42.63 -22.73 -26.57
CA GLY A 16 -43.47 -23.91 -26.47
C GLY A 16 -44.97 -23.60 -26.58
N ALA A 17 -45.42 -22.55 -25.88
CA ALA A 17 -46.81 -22.09 -25.93
C ALA A 17 -47.19 -21.53 -27.31
N PHE A 18 -46.29 -20.77 -27.95
CA PHE A 18 -46.49 -20.23 -29.30
C PHE A 18 -46.63 -21.35 -30.34
N TYR A 19 -45.77 -22.37 -30.26
CA TYR A 19 -45.85 -23.54 -31.15
C TYR A 19 -47.17 -24.31 -30.96
N PHE A 20 -47.58 -24.54 -29.71
CA PHE A 20 -48.85 -25.20 -29.39
C PHE A 20 -50.05 -24.42 -29.94
N LEU A 21 -50.03 -23.09 -29.82
CA LEU A 21 -51.08 -22.22 -30.34
C LEU A 21 -51.16 -22.29 -31.87
N VAL A 22 -50.03 -22.22 -32.58
CA VAL A 22 -50.01 -22.28 -34.05
C VAL A 22 -50.48 -23.65 -34.57
N MET A 23 -50.03 -24.76 -33.98
CA MET A 23 -50.37 -26.10 -34.46
C MET A 23 -51.80 -26.53 -34.13
N VAL A 24 -52.26 -26.27 -32.90
CA VAL A 24 -53.56 -26.76 -32.44
C VAL A 24 -54.69 -25.81 -32.78
N VAL A 25 -54.48 -24.49 -32.63
CA VAL A 25 -55.55 -23.48 -32.81
C VAL A 25 -55.67 -23.05 -34.27
N ILE A 26 -54.55 -22.77 -34.94
CA ILE A 26 -54.55 -22.26 -36.32
C ILE A 26 -54.51 -23.41 -37.33
N GLY A 27 -53.68 -24.44 -37.10
CA GLY A 27 -53.51 -25.56 -38.01
C GLY A 27 -54.58 -26.65 -37.95
N LYS A 28 -55.39 -26.72 -36.86
CA LYS A 28 -56.36 -27.79 -36.58
C LYS A 28 -55.79 -29.21 -36.74
N GLN A 29 -54.49 -29.40 -36.56
CA GLN A 29 -53.85 -30.70 -36.68
C GLN A 29 -53.84 -31.41 -35.33
N SER A 30 -54.13 -32.72 -35.32
CA SER A 30 -53.96 -33.54 -34.12
C SER A 30 -52.47 -33.69 -33.80
N LEU A 31 -52.14 -33.71 -32.50
CA LEU A 31 -50.79 -33.99 -32.05
C LEU A 31 -50.35 -35.35 -32.61
N SER A 32 -49.17 -35.39 -33.24
CA SER A 32 -48.62 -36.64 -33.76
C SER A 32 -48.41 -37.62 -32.61
N VAL A 33 -48.93 -38.84 -32.75
CA VAL A 33 -48.70 -39.95 -31.82
C VAL A 33 -47.33 -40.60 -32.09
N ASP A 34 -46.74 -40.34 -33.26
CA ASP A 34 -45.44 -40.86 -33.64
C ASP A 34 -44.31 -40.09 -32.94
N THR A 35 -43.60 -40.81 -32.08
CA THR A 35 -42.42 -40.35 -31.34
C THR A 35 -41.28 -39.88 -32.24
N SER A 36 -41.18 -40.38 -33.48
CA SER A 36 -40.12 -40.01 -34.43
C SER A 36 -40.22 -38.53 -34.86
N VAL A 37 -41.45 -38.03 -35.04
CA VAL A 37 -41.74 -36.64 -35.41
C VAL A 37 -41.32 -35.68 -34.29
N TRP A 38 -41.54 -36.07 -33.03
CA TRP A 38 -41.10 -35.31 -31.87
C TRP A 38 -39.57 -35.26 -31.73
N GLY A 39 -38.88 -36.35 -32.07
CA GLY A 39 -37.41 -36.38 -32.14
C GLY A 39 -36.84 -35.42 -33.19
N ALA A 40 -37.44 -35.36 -34.38
CA ALA A 40 -37.03 -34.45 -35.45
C ALA A 40 -37.29 -32.97 -35.07
N PHE A 41 -38.43 -32.67 -34.46
CA PHE A 41 -38.75 -31.33 -33.95
C PHE A 41 -37.75 -30.88 -32.88
N GLY A 42 -37.47 -31.74 -31.89
CA GLY A 42 -36.49 -31.47 -30.85
C GLY A 42 -35.09 -31.20 -31.42
N SER A 43 -34.72 -31.89 -32.51
CA SER A 43 -33.45 -31.68 -33.20
C SER A 43 -33.37 -30.33 -33.92
N TYR A 44 -34.43 -29.90 -34.61
CA TYR A 44 -34.51 -28.57 -35.23
C TYR A 44 -34.53 -27.44 -34.19
N PHE A 45 -35.36 -27.60 -33.15
CA PHE A 45 -35.46 -26.64 -32.05
C PHE A 45 -34.15 -26.53 -31.27
N GLY A 46 -33.50 -27.66 -30.97
CA GLY A 46 -32.15 -27.71 -30.38
C GLY A 46 -31.10 -27.05 -31.28
N GLY A 47 -31.18 -27.27 -32.59
CA GLY A 47 -30.27 -26.69 -33.58
C GLY A 47 -30.37 -25.17 -33.72
N ILE A 48 -31.55 -24.58 -33.53
CA ILE A 48 -31.75 -23.11 -33.57
C ILE A 48 -31.53 -22.48 -32.19
N SER A 49 -31.98 -23.13 -31.12
CA SER A 49 -31.82 -22.63 -29.75
C SER A 49 -30.34 -22.62 -29.34
N GLY A 50 -29.54 -23.59 -29.75
CA GLY A 50 -28.09 -23.64 -29.47
C GLY A 50 -27.33 -22.37 -29.85
N PRO A 51 -27.40 -21.90 -31.11
CA PRO A 51 -26.79 -20.64 -31.54
C PRO A 51 -27.33 -19.41 -30.79
N ILE A 52 -28.64 -19.32 -30.53
CA ILE A 52 -29.25 -18.19 -29.82
C ILE A 52 -28.80 -18.15 -28.36
N LEU A 53 -28.78 -19.31 -27.68
CA LEU A 53 -28.27 -19.43 -26.31
C LEU A 53 -26.77 -19.13 -26.24
N SER A 54 -26.01 -19.54 -27.25
CA SER A 54 -24.57 -19.24 -27.33
C SER A 54 -24.31 -17.74 -27.50
N PHE A 55 -25.11 -17.05 -28.31
CA PHE A 55 -25.04 -15.60 -28.46
C PHE A 55 -25.46 -14.88 -27.16
N LEU A 56 -26.52 -15.32 -26.50
CA LEU A 56 -26.94 -14.78 -25.19
C LEU A 56 -25.87 -15.01 -24.12
N ALA A 57 -25.27 -16.19 -24.07
CA ALA A 57 -24.16 -16.50 -23.17
C ALA A 57 -22.97 -15.57 -23.44
N PHE A 58 -22.63 -15.34 -24.71
CA PHE A 58 -21.59 -14.37 -25.10
C PHE A 58 -21.91 -12.94 -24.63
N VAL A 59 -23.14 -12.46 -24.82
CA VAL A 59 -23.56 -11.12 -24.37
C VAL A 59 -23.53 -10.98 -22.84
N ILE A 60 -23.96 -12.03 -22.11
CA ILE A 60 -23.90 -12.05 -20.63
C ILE A 60 -22.45 -12.06 -20.15
N LEU A 61 -21.57 -12.83 -20.79
CA LEU A 61 -20.13 -12.85 -20.50
C LEU A 61 -19.50 -11.49 -20.79
N ALA A 62 -19.78 -10.87 -21.94
CA ALA A 62 -19.28 -9.54 -22.28
C ALA A 62 -19.72 -8.47 -21.25
N LYS A 63 -20.99 -8.49 -20.82
CA LYS A 63 -21.45 -7.59 -19.74
C LYS A 63 -20.79 -7.89 -18.40
N THR A 64 -20.55 -9.16 -18.09
CA THR A 64 -19.85 -9.55 -16.87
C THR A 64 -18.42 -9.03 -16.87
N LEU A 65 -17.72 -9.10 -18.01
CA LEU A 65 -16.37 -8.54 -18.17
C LEU A 65 -16.34 -7.03 -17.98
N ILE A 66 -17.29 -6.28 -18.55
CA ILE A 66 -17.39 -4.83 -18.37
C ILE A 66 -17.63 -4.48 -16.89
N ILE A 67 -18.51 -5.22 -16.21
CA ILE A 67 -18.80 -5.03 -14.78
C ILE A 67 -17.58 -5.41 -13.93
N GLN A 68 -16.88 -6.50 -14.25
CA GLN A 68 -15.62 -6.89 -13.58
C GLN A 68 -14.52 -5.84 -13.75
N GLN A 69 -14.39 -5.25 -14.94
CA GLN A 69 -13.45 -4.17 -15.20
C GLN A 69 -13.78 -2.91 -14.37
N SER A 70 -15.07 -2.60 -14.17
CA SER A 70 -15.51 -1.52 -13.28
C SER A 70 -15.36 -1.81 -11.78
N MET A 71 -15.24 -3.09 -11.39
CA MET A 71 -14.94 -3.49 -10.01
C MET A 71 -13.42 -3.50 -9.73
N SER A 72 -12.59 -3.76 -10.76
CA SER A 72 -11.11 -3.71 -10.67
C SER A 72 -10.61 -2.37 -10.15
N SER A 73 -11.21 -1.25 -10.58
CA SER A 73 -10.80 0.10 -10.13
C SER A 73 -10.96 0.28 -8.61
N SER A 74 -12.06 -0.19 -8.03
CA SER A 74 -12.27 -0.14 -6.56
C SER A 74 -11.32 -1.06 -5.79
N GLN A 75 -10.90 -2.17 -6.39
CA GLN A 75 -9.99 -3.13 -5.80
C GLN A 75 -8.52 -2.69 -5.93
N GLU A 76 -8.18 -2.00 -7.02
CA GLU A 76 -6.88 -1.34 -7.24
C GLU A 76 -6.63 -0.24 -6.21
N GLU A 77 -7.61 0.63 -5.93
CA GLU A 77 -7.46 1.65 -4.89
C GLU A 77 -7.22 1.04 -3.51
N GLN A 78 -7.92 -0.05 -3.18
CA GLN A 78 -7.72 -0.77 -1.93
C GLN A 78 -6.36 -1.47 -1.87
N GLN A 79 -5.90 -2.05 -2.99
CA GLN A 79 -4.56 -2.65 -3.10
C GLN A 79 -3.46 -1.60 -3.04
N VAL A 80 -3.64 -0.43 -3.65
CA VAL A 80 -2.68 0.69 -3.59
C VAL A 80 -2.57 1.20 -2.17
N ARG A 81 -3.70 1.42 -1.47
CA ARG A 81 -3.66 1.80 -0.05
C ARG A 81 -3.00 0.74 0.83
N GLN A 82 -3.24 -0.54 0.55
CA GLN A 82 -2.61 -1.64 1.29
C GLN A 82 -1.09 -1.71 1.03
N ARG A 83 -0.64 -1.47 -0.20
CA ARG A 83 0.79 -1.40 -0.56
C ARG A 83 1.46 -0.21 0.12
N GLN A 84 0.87 0.97 0.03
CA GLN A 84 1.36 2.19 0.70
C GLN A 84 1.46 2.00 2.22
N PHE A 85 0.45 1.38 2.85
CA PHE A 85 0.49 1.06 4.28
C PHE A 85 1.61 0.07 4.60
N SER A 86 1.79 -0.97 3.79
CA SER A 86 2.87 -1.95 3.97
C SER A 86 4.27 -1.34 3.78
N GLU A 87 4.42 -0.41 2.84
CA GLU A 87 5.66 0.36 2.63
C GLU A 87 5.96 1.27 3.82
N LEU A 88 4.94 1.95 4.35
CA LEU A 88 5.07 2.78 5.54
C LEU A 88 5.49 1.93 6.74
N GLU A 89 4.84 0.78 6.97
CA GLU A 89 5.20 -0.16 8.04
C GLU A 89 6.64 -0.68 7.90
N LEU A 90 7.08 -0.97 6.67
CA LEU A 90 8.47 -1.36 6.40
C LEU A 90 9.43 -0.22 6.75
N CYS A 91 9.10 1.02 6.39
CA CYS A 91 9.93 2.19 6.68
C CYS A 91 10.05 2.40 8.21
N TYR A 92 8.95 2.28 8.95
CA TYR A 92 8.96 2.30 10.41
C TYR A 92 9.85 1.21 11.01
N LYS A 93 9.73 -0.04 10.56
CA LYS A 93 10.56 -1.16 11.05
C LYS A 93 12.04 -0.95 10.75
N ASN A 94 12.36 -0.39 9.58
CA ASN A 94 13.74 -0.06 9.23
C ASN A 94 14.27 1.05 10.13
N LEU A 95 13.47 2.08 10.42
CA LEU A 95 13.85 3.17 11.31
C LEU A 95 14.04 2.69 12.76
N GLU A 96 13.14 1.84 13.27
CA GLU A 96 13.28 1.22 14.60
C GLU A 96 14.55 0.36 14.69
N ARG A 97 14.86 -0.42 13.64
CA ARG A 97 16.10 -1.19 13.58
C ARG A 97 17.34 -0.28 13.58
N LEU A 98 17.30 0.79 12.79
CA LEU A 98 18.38 1.78 12.76
C LEU A 98 18.57 2.45 14.11
N GLU A 99 17.47 2.75 14.81
CA GLU A 99 17.48 3.32 16.15
C GLU A 99 18.15 2.39 17.16
N VAL A 100 17.77 1.11 17.20
CA VAL A 100 18.40 0.13 18.10
C VAL A 100 19.89 0.00 17.81
N GLN A 101 20.29 -0.13 16.54
CA GLN A 101 21.70 -0.23 16.15
C GLN A 101 22.49 1.05 16.49
N PHE A 102 21.87 2.20 16.30
CA PHE A 102 22.48 3.49 16.63
C PHE A 102 22.63 3.66 18.14
N ASP A 103 21.61 3.32 18.92
CA ASP A 103 21.66 3.33 20.39
C ASP A 103 22.73 2.37 20.91
N GLU A 104 22.85 1.16 20.37
CA GLU A 104 23.92 0.24 20.71
C GLU A 104 25.30 0.83 20.39
N MET A 105 25.46 1.47 19.23
CA MET A 105 26.71 2.10 18.82
C MET A 105 27.13 3.21 19.78
N ILE A 106 26.19 4.10 20.17
CA ILE A 106 26.53 5.23 21.02
C ILE A 106 26.69 4.87 22.50
N ASN A 107 26.07 3.78 22.96
CA ASN A 107 26.19 3.27 24.33
C ASN A 107 27.33 2.25 24.50
N LYS A 108 27.99 1.83 23.41
CA LYS A 108 29.16 0.95 23.49
C LYS A 108 30.36 1.72 24.06
N ARG A 109 31.00 1.17 25.09
CA ARG A 109 32.22 1.74 25.65
C ARG A 109 33.36 1.63 24.65
N ALA A 110 34.02 2.76 24.36
CA ALA A 110 35.18 2.80 23.51
C ALA A 110 36.44 2.99 24.35
N GLY A 111 37.44 2.10 24.20
CA GLY A 111 38.74 2.24 24.87
C GLY A 111 39.43 3.56 24.52
N LYS A 112 39.26 4.02 23.27
CA LYS A 112 39.72 5.33 22.77
C LYS A 112 39.09 6.53 23.50
N LEU A 113 37.90 6.37 24.10
CA LEU A 113 37.20 7.41 24.86
C LEU A 113 37.39 7.24 26.38
N ARG A 114 38.54 6.69 26.80
CA ARG A 114 38.87 6.46 28.23
C ARG A 114 37.81 5.60 28.94
N GLY A 115 37.19 4.66 28.20
CA GLY A 115 36.14 3.77 28.72
C GLY A 115 34.74 4.40 28.83
N LYS A 116 34.57 5.65 28.41
CA LYS A 116 33.25 6.30 28.30
C LYS A 116 32.53 5.87 27.01
N THR A 117 31.22 6.08 26.98
CA THR A 117 30.40 5.87 25.77
C THR A 117 30.42 7.13 24.89
N ILE A 118 30.02 7.01 23.62
CA ILE A 118 29.89 8.18 22.74
C ILE A 118 28.79 9.11 23.29
N ARG A 119 27.71 8.54 23.83
CA ARG A 119 26.64 9.27 24.50
C ARG A 119 27.17 10.08 25.69
N ASP A 120 27.98 9.50 26.56
CA ASP A 120 28.52 10.20 27.74
C ASP A 120 29.44 11.38 27.39
N VAL A 121 29.98 11.41 26.17
CA VAL A 121 30.92 12.43 25.71
C VAL A 121 30.20 13.51 24.89
N LEU A 122 29.17 13.13 24.13
CA LEU A 122 28.49 14.00 23.18
C LEU A 122 27.07 14.42 23.61
N ASP A 123 26.47 13.78 24.60
CA ASP A 123 25.16 14.13 25.17
C ASP A 123 25.29 14.94 26.48
N THR A 124 26.47 15.50 26.72
CA THR A 124 26.73 16.39 27.86
C THR A 124 26.51 17.86 27.51
N VAL A 125 26.36 18.69 28.54
CA VAL A 125 26.33 20.15 28.40
C VAL A 125 27.51 20.61 27.55
N GLU A 126 27.24 21.48 26.56
CA GLU A 126 28.21 21.93 25.55
C GLU A 126 29.57 22.34 26.13
N ASP A 127 29.57 23.07 27.25
CA ASP A 127 30.78 23.57 27.91
C ASP A 127 31.67 22.47 28.52
N LYS A 128 31.15 21.25 28.69
CA LYS A 128 31.89 20.10 29.23
C LYS A 128 32.50 19.21 28.14
N ILE A 129 32.23 19.51 26.87
CA ILE A 129 32.74 18.75 25.74
C ILE A 129 34.17 19.20 25.45
N ASP A 130 35.12 18.25 25.48
CA ASP A 130 36.48 18.49 25.03
C ASP A 130 36.52 18.57 23.49
N LYS A 131 36.19 19.76 22.95
CA LYS A 131 36.16 20.04 21.51
C LYS A 131 37.53 19.88 20.83
N ASN A 132 38.62 19.75 21.60
CA ASN A 132 39.98 19.62 21.09
C ASN A 132 40.49 18.16 21.08
N ASP A 133 39.83 17.24 21.80
CA ASP A 133 40.23 15.83 21.81
C ASP A 133 39.96 15.19 20.43
N PRO A 134 40.99 14.66 19.75
CA PRO A 134 40.84 14.04 18.44
C PRO A 134 39.90 12.82 18.46
N ASN A 135 39.81 12.10 19.58
CA ASN A 135 38.90 10.96 19.72
C ASN A 135 37.43 11.41 19.80
N VAL A 136 37.17 12.58 20.39
CA VAL A 136 35.83 13.19 20.45
C VAL A 136 35.39 13.66 19.05
N LYS A 137 36.31 14.26 18.29
CA LYS A 137 36.07 14.63 16.87
C LYS A 137 35.82 13.40 16.00
N GLU A 138 36.62 12.35 16.16
CA GLU A 138 36.45 11.07 15.44
C GLU A 138 35.10 10.43 15.78
N ALA A 139 34.71 10.42 17.06
CA ALA A 139 33.41 9.91 17.49
C ALA A 139 32.25 10.71 16.89
N ALA A 140 32.28 12.05 16.97
CA ALA A 140 31.26 12.92 16.40
C ALA A 140 31.12 12.73 14.88
N SER A 141 32.25 12.65 14.16
CA SER A 141 32.27 12.40 12.71
C SER A 141 31.75 11.01 12.34
N SER A 142 31.93 10.02 13.22
CA SER A 142 31.44 8.65 12.99
C SER A 142 29.92 8.53 13.12
N ILE A 143 29.30 9.35 13.99
CA ILE A 143 27.86 9.27 14.25
C ILE A 143 27.02 10.26 13.46
N ILE A 144 27.61 11.36 12.98
CA ILE A 144 26.86 12.42 12.27
C ILE A 144 26.19 11.90 11.00
N ILE A 145 26.84 10.97 10.29
CA ILE A 145 26.30 10.36 9.08
C ILE A 145 25.07 9.52 9.42
N SER A 146 25.11 8.76 10.52
CA SER A 146 23.95 7.98 10.99
C SER A 146 22.80 8.89 11.42
N LEU A 147 23.08 10.03 12.06
CA LEU A 147 22.05 11.03 12.38
C LEU A 147 21.42 11.63 11.12
N VAL A 148 22.21 11.87 10.07
CA VAL A 148 21.69 12.33 8.77
C VAL A 148 20.75 11.29 8.16
N PHE A 149 21.12 10.00 8.21
CA PHE A 149 20.25 8.93 7.74
C PHE A 149 18.94 8.85 8.54
N ILE A 150 19.00 8.88 9.87
CA ILE A 150 17.82 8.92 10.73
C ILE A 150 16.94 10.12 10.36
N SER A 151 17.53 11.30 10.17
CA SER A 151 16.81 12.51 9.77
C SER A 151 16.11 12.36 8.42
N TYR A 152 16.75 11.69 7.46
CA TYR A 152 16.16 11.42 6.14
C TYR A 152 14.96 10.48 6.24
N TYR A 153 15.08 9.38 7.00
CA TYR A 153 13.97 8.45 7.24
C TYR A 153 12.80 9.12 7.97
N VAL A 154 13.09 9.95 8.98
CA VAL A 154 12.06 10.72 9.70
C VAL A 154 11.31 11.65 8.73
N ALA A 155 12.04 12.38 7.87
CA ALA A 155 11.42 13.27 6.88
C ALA A 155 10.60 12.51 5.81
N ASP A 156 11.09 11.36 5.35
CA ASP A 156 10.35 10.52 4.39
C ASP A 156 9.06 9.96 4.99
N ILE A 157 9.11 9.45 6.22
CA ILE A 157 7.92 8.97 6.95
C ILE A 157 6.94 10.12 7.21
N GLU A 158 7.44 11.29 7.60
CA GLU A 158 6.62 12.49 7.80
C GLU A 158 5.84 12.85 6.52
N ASN A 159 6.50 12.85 5.37
CA ASN A 159 5.87 13.16 4.09
C ASN A 159 4.83 12.11 3.68
N ARG A 160 5.15 10.81 3.86
CA ARG A 160 4.23 9.71 3.56
C ARG A 160 3.00 9.70 4.48
N LEU A 161 3.17 10.08 5.74
CA LEU A 161 2.05 10.22 6.68
C LEU A 161 1.07 11.33 6.26
N LYS A 162 1.60 12.48 5.81
CA LYS A 162 0.78 13.60 5.30
C LYS A 162 -0.02 13.22 4.06
N GLU A 163 0.58 12.42 3.17
CA GLU A 163 -0.10 11.93 1.96
C GLU A 163 -1.23 10.95 2.30
N TYR A 164 -1.06 10.12 3.34
CA TYR A 164 -2.04 9.09 3.68
C TYR A 164 -3.20 9.59 4.56
N TYR A 165 -2.97 10.59 5.40
CA TYR A 165 -3.95 11.09 6.38
C TYR A 165 -4.17 12.62 6.26
N PRO A 166 -4.61 13.16 5.12
CA PRO A 166 -4.62 14.61 4.88
C PRO A 166 -5.43 15.44 5.91
N ASP A 167 -6.51 14.89 6.50
CA ASP A 167 -7.39 15.63 7.43
C ASP A 167 -7.17 15.30 8.92
N ASP A 168 -6.70 14.10 9.29
CA ASP A 168 -6.54 13.62 10.68
C ASP A 168 -5.06 13.44 11.11
N SER A 169 -4.09 13.75 10.24
CA SER A 169 -2.64 13.47 10.43
C SER A 169 -1.87 14.45 11.29
N GLU A 170 -2.39 15.64 11.54
CA GLU A 170 -1.55 16.74 12.05
C GLU A 170 -0.94 16.33 13.39
N PHE A 171 -1.75 15.79 14.31
CA PHE A 171 -1.29 15.36 15.61
C PHE A 171 -0.36 14.12 15.55
N SER A 172 -0.70 13.08 14.78
CA SER A 172 0.13 11.87 14.71
C SER A 172 1.49 12.14 14.05
N THR A 173 1.50 12.94 13.00
CA THR A 173 2.71 13.33 12.26
C THR A 173 3.60 14.24 13.11
N LEU A 174 3.00 15.21 13.81
CA LEU A 174 3.71 16.05 14.77
C LEU A 174 4.30 15.22 15.91
N SER A 175 3.53 14.31 16.50
CA SER A 175 3.98 13.47 17.62
C SER A 175 5.15 12.56 17.23
N PHE A 176 5.11 11.98 16.03
CA PHE A 176 6.20 11.17 15.47
C PHE A 176 7.46 12.00 15.34
N LYS A 177 7.40 13.14 14.64
CA LYS A 177 8.57 14.02 14.46
C LYS A 177 9.13 14.51 15.79
N GLN A 178 8.26 14.90 16.72
CA GLN A 178 8.63 15.41 18.03
C GLN A 178 9.42 14.37 18.86
N TYR A 179 9.06 13.09 18.78
CA TYR A 179 9.80 12.01 19.46
C TYR A 179 11.28 11.99 19.03
N TRP A 180 11.57 12.04 17.73
CA TRP A 180 12.93 11.97 17.21
C TRP A 180 13.74 13.23 17.52
N ILE A 181 13.11 14.41 17.46
CA ILE A 181 13.74 15.67 17.88
C ILE A 181 14.14 15.59 19.35
N LEU A 182 13.22 15.21 20.25
CA LEU A 182 13.53 15.15 21.68
C LEU A 182 14.64 14.16 21.99
N LYS A 183 14.69 13.03 21.27
CA LYS A 183 15.68 11.97 21.52
C LYS A 183 17.09 12.35 21.05
N TYR A 184 17.24 12.96 19.88
CA TYR A 184 18.56 13.15 19.25
C TYR A 184 19.04 14.59 19.17
N ARG A 185 18.20 15.60 19.42
CA ARG A 185 18.58 17.01 19.32
C ARG A 185 19.86 17.39 20.10
N PRO A 186 20.05 16.99 21.37
CA PRO A 186 21.26 17.39 22.11
C PRO A 186 22.53 16.86 21.43
N LEU A 187 22.51 15.57 21.08
CA LEU A 187 23.60 14.88 20.42
C LEU A 187 23.89 15.48 19.03
N THR A 188 22.84 15.77 18.24
CA THR A 188 22.94 16.42 16.94
C THR A 188 23.57 17.80 17.02
N LYS A 189 23.13 18.64 17.97
CA LYS A 189 23.69 19.99 18.17
C LYS A 189 25.17 19.91 18.55
N ASN A 190 25.50 19.05 19.51
CA ASN A 190 26.87 18.87 19.98
C ASN A 190 27.79 18.34 18.88
N CYS A 191 27.34 17.41 18.04
CA CYS A 191 28.09 16.98 16.86
C CYS A 191 28.34 18.13 15.88
N LEU A 192 27.32 18.92 15.54
CA LEU A 192 27.46 20.04 14.59
C LEU A 192 28.45 21.12 15.06
N LEU A 193 28.64 21.26 16.38
CA LEU A 193 29.60 22.21 16.96
C LEU A 193 31.05 21.72 16.91
N ILE A 194 31.27 20.41 16.81
CA ILE A 194 32.60 19.79 16.87
C ILE A 194 33.16 19.54 15.47
N ILE A 195 32.28 19.22 14.52
CA ILE A 195 32.64 18.71 13.21
C ILE A 195 32.89 19.87 12.23
N PRO A 196 33.91 19.79 11.35
CA PRO A 196 34.13 20.79 10.31
C PRO A 196 32.92 20.93 9.36
N ASP A 197 32.69 22.15 8.87
CA ASP A 197 31.60 22.41 7.91
C ASP A 197 31.77 21.68 6.58
N THR A 198 32.96 21.15 6.28
CA THR A 198 33.26 20.35 5.09
C THR A 198 32.79 18.90 5.17
N THR A 199 32.45 18.40 6.36
CA THR A 199 32.09 16.99 6.55
C THR A 199 30.69 16.65 6.04
N LEU A 200 29.79 17.64 5.97
CA LEU A 200 28.42 17.47 5.49
C LEU A 200 28.19 18.33 4.25
N THR A 201 27.44 17.79 3.28
CA THR A 201 26.92 18.62 2.19
C THR A 201 25.85 19.59 2.74
N LYS A 202 25.63 20.71 2.04
CA LYS A 202 24.59 21.70 2.43
C LYS A 202 23.21 21.06 2.60
N GLN A 203 22.86 20.11 1.72
CA GLN A 203 21.58 19.40 1.77
C GLN A 203 21.47 18.49 2.98
N GLN A 204 22.52 17.74 3.32
CA GLN A 204 22.54 16.88 4.51
C GLN A 204 22.43 17.69 5.80
N ARG A 205 23.14 18.82 5.88
CA ARG A 205 23.05 19.73 7.02
C ARG A 205 21.64 20.31 7.16
N GLN A 206 21.03 20.76 6.07
CA GLN A 206 19.67 21.29 6.11
C GLN A 206 18.66 20.23 6.55
N CYS A 207 18.73 19.02 5.99
CA CYS A 207 17.86 17.91 6.37
C CYS A 207 17.99 17.56 7.86
N LEU A 208 19.22 17.51 8.38
CA LEU A 208 19.51 17.26 9.79
C LEU A 208 18.94 18.35 10.69
N LEU A 209 19.07 19.63 10.28
CA LEU A 209 18.54 20.76 11.03
C LEU A 209 17.02 20.69 11.10
N ASP A 210 16.35 20.50 9.96
CA ASP A 210 14.88 20.48 9.84
C ASP A 210 14.23 19.24 10.47
N GLY A 211 14.97 18.13 10.54
CA GLY A 211 14.49 16.85 11.07
C GLY A 211 14.76 16.64 12.55
N LEU A 212 15.95 17.01 13.04
CA LEU A 212 16.41 16.64 14.39
C LEU A 212 16.91 17.81 15.25
N ALA A 213 17.24 18.97 14.66
CA ALA A 213 17.88 20.06 15.42
C ALA A 213 16.97 21.25 15.77
N VAL A 214 15.79 21.37 15.13
CA VAL A 214 14.81 22.47 15.36
C VAL A 214 14.40 22.57 16.83
#